data_AF-A0A101FIK8-F1
#
_entry.id   AF-A0A101FIK8-F1
#
_cell.length_a   1.000
_cell.length_b   1.000
_cell.length_c   1.000
_cell.angle_alpha   90.00
_cell.angle_beta   90.00
_cell.angle_gamma   90.00
#
_symmetry.space_group_name_H-M   'P 1'
#
loop_
_entity.id
_entity.type
_entity.pdbx_description
1 polymer ?
#
loop_
_entity_poly.entity_id
_entity_poly.type
_entity_poly.pdbx_seq_one_letter_code
_entity_poly.pdbx_strand_id
1 'polypeptide(L)'
;MKISLKENIWKQVYQFVKMRKRENGGFGATPYLPPTIEDTYYALEILKALEKFDPSINSKLLIDQRLKLWSRKNVVNIIKYAIHSYKMIYYLIKIIQNLQDDKSLYFLKNRCKELFCSFSQKNHELEKVFYILKSLRSLDLEEIELNFNLTWGLENIKEAYQLVWLWKNYQVDRSFPIQEVLKWLKEDFNPDGGYGFYPGTTSYLENTFYALKIYSLLEIKPENLNQTKEFIISCYVGKGGFARKPGATAFLESTYYAVKSFEVLLSIG
;
A
#
# COMPACT_ATOMS: atom_id res chain seq x y z
N MET A 1 -0.63 -20.75 11.00
CA MET A 1 -0.29 -19.95 12.21
C MET A 1 -1.55 -19.22 12.69
N LYS A 2 -2.10 -19.53 13.88
CA LYS A 2 -3.25 -18.77 14.43
C LYS A 2 -2.75 -17.38 14.83
N ILE A 3 -3.23 -16.34 14.16
CA ILE A 3 -3.04 -14.96 14.61
C ILE A 3 -3.89 -14.85 15.89
N SER A 4 -3.27 -14.55 17.04
CA SER A 4 -3.90 -14.48 18.38
C SER A 4 -4.84 -13.27 18.53
N LEU A 5 -5.45 -12.83 17.44
CA LEU A 5 -6.50 -11.81 17.44
C LEU A 5 -7.80 -12.52 17.78
N LYS A 6 -8.57 -12.01 18.75
CA LYS A 6 -9.92 -12.51 19.04
C LYS A 6 -10.72 -12.57 17.74
N GLU A 7 -11.52 -13.62 17.53
CA GLU A 7 -12.24 -13.90 16.26
C GLU A 7 -13.07 -12.72 15.72
N ASN A 8 -13.41 -11.74 16.56
CA ASN A 8 -14.22 -10.58 16.18
C ASN A 8 -13.42 -9.37 15.63
N ILE A 9 -12.09 -9.40 15.59
CA ILE A 9 -11.29 -8.22 15.22
C ILE A 9 -11.51 -7.82 13.75
N TRP A 10 -11.58 -8.77 12.83
CA TRP A 10 -11.79 -8.48 11.40
C TRP A 10 -13.16 -7.87 11.13
N LYS A 11 -14.20 -8.32 11.86
CA LYS A 11 -15.53 -7.71 11.83
C LYS A 11 -15.51 -6.28 12.35
N GLN A 12 -14.74 -5.99 13.40
CA GLN A 12 -14.57 -4.63 13.90
C GLN A 12 -13.81 -3.73 12.92
N VAL A 13 -12.77 -4.25 12.24
CA VAL A 13 -12.08 -3.52 11.16
C VAL A 13 -13.03 -3.27 10.00
N TYR A 14 -13.89 -4.22 9.63
CA TYR A 14 -14.93 -4.01 8.62
C TYR A 14 -15.88 -2.88 9.01
N GLN A 15 -16.40 -2.86 10.25
CA GLN A 15 -17.24 -1.76 10.73
C GLN A 15 -16.51 -0.41 10.71
N PHE A 16 -15.24 -0.40 11.13
CA PHE A 16 -14.39 0.79 11.06
C PHE A 16 -14.32 1.34 9.63
N VAL A 17 -14.03 0.50 8.62
CA VAL A 17 -13.97 0.92 7.21
C VAL A 17 -15.34 1.35 6.69
N LYS A 18 -16.41 0.62 7.05
CA LYS A 18 -17.78 0.95 6.67
C LYS A 18 -18.17 2.37 7.09
N MET A 19 -17.78 2.80 8.29
CA MET A 19 -18.04 4.18 8.78
C MET A 19 -17.29 5.28 7.98
N ARG A 20 -16.26 4.92 7.20
CA ARG A 20 -15.53 5.88 6.35
C ARG A 20 -16.20 6.09 4.99
N LYS A 21 -17.11 5.20 4.58
CA LYS A 21 -17.83 5.30 3.31
C LYS A 21 -18.69 6.56 3.29
N ARG A 22 -18.64 7.29 2.19
CA ARG A 22 -19.43 8.52 1.99
C ARG A 22 -20.69 8.25 1.20
N GLU A 23 -21.72 9.04 1.47
CA GLU A 23 -22.99 8.92 0.75
C GLU A 23 -22.87 9.22 -0.75
N ASN A 24 -21.92 10.08 -1.14
CA ASN A 24 -21.65 10.43 -2.53
C ASN A 24 -20.60 9.53 -3.22
N GLY A 25 -20.20 8.43 -2.56
CA GLY A 25 -19.18 7.50 -3.05
C GLY A 25 -17.78 7.78 -2.49
N GLY A 26 -16.91 6.78 -2.56
CA GLY A 26 -15.55 6.86 -1.98
C GLY A 26 -15.53 6.74 -0.46
N PHE A 27 -14.32 6.79 0.09
CA PHE A 27 -14.04 6.74 1.53
C PHE A 27 -13.19 7.94 1.91
N GLY A 28 -13.43 8.49 3.10
CA GLY A 28 -12.65 9.59 3.67
C GLY A 28 -11.91 9.17 4.94
N ALA A 29 -10.84 9.88 5.29
CA ALA A 29 -10.01 9.58 6.47
C ALA A 29 -10.80 9.47 7.78
N THR A 30 -11.87 10.27 7.94
CA THR A 30 -12.76 10.26 9.11
C THR A 30 -14.22 10.11 8.69
N PRO A 31 -15.14 9.88 9.65
CA PRO A 31 -16.58 9.89 9.42
C PRO A 31 -17.17 11.21 8.86
N TYR A 32 -16.40 12.28 8.75
CA TYR A 32 -16.90 13.61 8.40
C TYR A 32 -16.15 14.27 7.24
N LEU A 33 -14.96 13.78 6.88
CA LEU A 33 -14.17 14.35 5.78
C LEU A 33 -14.63 13.82 4.41
N PRO A 34 -14.44 14.63 3.35
CA PRO A 34 -14.75 14.20 2.00
C PRO A 34 -13.91 12.99 1.57
N PRO A 35 -14.38 12.22 0.58
CA PRO A 35 -13.65 11.06 0.09
C PRO A 35 -12.42 11.47 -0.73
N THR A 36 -11.33 10.72 -0.59
CA THR A 36 -10.08 10.92 -1.36
C THR A 36 -9.73 9.65 -2.14
N ILE A 37 -8.89 9.78 -3.18
CA ILE A 37 -8.38 8.62 -3.93
C ILE A 37 -7.58 7.70 -3.00
N GLU A 38 -6.75 8.28 -2.13
CA GLU A 38 -5.91 7.56 -1.19
C GLU A 38 -6.71 6.77 -0.15
N ASP A 39 -7.63 7.43 0.56
CA ASP A 39 -8.49 6.77 1.54
C ASP A 39 -9.38 5.69 0.89
N THR A 40 -9.89 5.96 -0.31
CA THR A 40 -10.69 4.98 -1.07
C THR A 40 -9.85 3.77 -1.47
N TYR A 41 -8.61 3.97 -1.89
CA TYR A 41 -7.68 2.88 -2.18
C TYR A 41 -7.42 2.02 -0.95
N TYR A 42 -7.07 2.65 0.19
CA TYR A 42 -6.84 1.94 1.44
C TYR A 42 -8.06 1.16 1.90
N ALA A 43 -9.25 1.78 1.88
CA ALA A 43 -10.49 1.13 2.27
C ALA A 43 -10.78 -0.13 1.42
N LEU A 44 -10.67 -0.03 0.09
CA LEU A 44 -10.95 -1.17 -0.80
C LEU A 44 -9.92 -2.29 -0.66
N GLU A 45 -8.64 -1.96 -0.48
CA GLU A 45 -7.60 -2.96 -0.24
C GLU A 45 -7.72 -3.65 1.12
N ILE A 46 -8.15 -2.92 2.17
CA ILE A 46 -8.48 -3.52 3.46
C ILE A 46 -9.64 -4.51 3.28
N LEU A 47 -10.75 -4.07 2.66
CA LEU A 47 -11.93 -4.91 2.48
C LEU A 47 -11.61 -6.20 1.73
N LYS A 48 -10.81 -6.11 0.65
CA LYS A 48 -10.34 -7.28 -0.11
C LYS A 48 -9.51 -8.24 0.74
N ALA A 49 -8.66 -7.73 1.62
CA ALA A 49 -7.86 -8.56 2.51
C ALA A 49 -8.70 -9.22 3.62
N LEU A 50 -9.71 -8.50 4.15
CA LEU A 50 -10.59 -9.03 5.20
C LEU A 50 -11.36 -10.29 4.77
N GLU A 51 -11.77 -10.40 3.51
CA GLU A 51 -12.44 -11.60 2.98
C GLU A 51 -11.57 -12.86 3.08
N LYS A 52 -10.24 -12.72 3.08
CA LYS A 52 -9.30 -13.84 3.27
C LYS A 52 -9.17 -14.24 4.73
N PHE A 53 -9.32 -13.28 5.65
CA PHE A 53 -9.17 -13.52 7.09
C PHE A 53 -10.47 -13.98 7.75
N ASP A 54 -11.61 -13.51 7.26
CA ASP A 54 -12.94 -13.89 7.72
C ASP A 54 -13.89 -13.97 6.50
N PRO A 55 -14.14 -15.18 5.97
CA PRO A 55 -15.01 -15.39 4.81
C PRO A 55 -16.48 -14.96 5.02
N SER A 56 -16.91 -14.67 6.25
CA SER A 56 -18.26 -14.12 6.51
C SER A 56 -18.37 -12.64 6.15
N ILE A 57 -17.25 -11.95 5.96
CA ILE A 57 -17.21 -10.55 5.52
C ILE A 57 -17.51 -10.50 4.02
N ASN A 58 -18.48 -9.66 3.64
CA ASN A 58 -18.83 -9.41 2.25
C ASN A 58 -18.49 -7.96 1.87
N SER A 59 -17.35 -7.77 1.21
CA SER A 59 -16.88 -6.44 0.78
C SER A 59 -17.78 -5.83 -0.30
N LYS A 60 -18.44 -6.67 -1.12
CA LYS A 60 -19.30 -6.23 -2.24
C LYS A 60 -20.46 -5.37 -1.77
N LEU A 61 -20.92 -5.53 -0.53
CA LEU A 61 -21.95 -4.69 0.08
C LEU A 61 -21.54 -3.20 0.17
N LEU A 62 -20.24 -2.91 0.16
CA LEU A 62 -19.72 -1.55 0.17
C LEU A 62 -19.38 -1.03 -1.22
N ILE A 63 -19.46 -1.85 -2.27
CA ILE A 63 -19.26 -1.47 -3.66
C ILE A 63 -20.62 -1.16 -4.29
N ASP A 64 -20.94 0.12 -4.45
CA ASP A 64 -22.20 0.58 -5.04
C ASP A 64 -22.01 1.48 -6.27
N GLN A 65 -23.13 1.87 -6.89
CA GLN A 65 -23.13 2.74 -8.05
C GLN A 65 -22.54 4.13 -7.76
N ARG A 66 -22.68 4.63 -6.53
CA ARG A 66 -22.17 5.96 -6.14
C ARG A 66 -20.65 5.95 -6.09
N LEU A 67 -20.04 4.90 -5.54
CA LEU A 67 -18.60 4.67 -5.61
C LEU A 67 -18.12 4.58 -7.07
N LYS A 68 -18.81 3.85 -7.95
CA LYS A 68 -18.45 3.79 -9.38
C LYS A 68 -18.51 5.17 -10.04
N LEU A 69 -19.57 5.94 -9.82
CA LEU A 69 -19.70 7.30 -10.34
C LEU A 69 -18.61 8.24 -9.80
N TRP A 70 -18.30 8.13 -8.50
CA TRP A 70 -17.24 8.91 -7.88
C TRP A 70 -15.86 8.57 -8.48
N SER A 71 -15.54 7.30 -8.68
CA SER A 71 -14.28 6.88 -9.31
C SER A 71 -14.18 7.36 -10.76
N ARG A 72 -15.27 7.29 -11.54
CA ARG A 72 -15.33 7.82 -12.91
C ARG A 72 -15.05 9.32 -12.98
N LYS A 73 -15.57 10.11 -12.05
CA LYS A 73 -15.26 11.55 -11.96
C LYS A 73 -13.78 11.79 -11.73
N ASN A 74 -13.13 11.00 -10.88
CA ASN A 74 -11.68 11.08 -10.66
C ASN A 74 -10.89 10.69 -11.92
N VAL A 75 -11.35 9.70 -12.69
CA VAL A 75 -10.74 9.35 -13.99
C VAL A 75 -10.78 10.54 -14.95
N VAL A 76 -11.96 11.18 -15.09
CA VAL A 76 -12.11 12.38 -15.92
C VAL A 76 -11.17 13.50 -15.45
N ASN A 77 -11.05 13.71 -14.14
CA ASN A 77 -10.16 14.73 -13.58
C ASN A 77 -8.69 14.47 -13.91
N ILE A 78 -8.22 13.22 -13.81
CA ILE A 78 -6.85 12.86 -14.19
C ILE A 78 -6.62 13.10 -15.68
N ILE A 79 -7.56 12.69 -16.54
CA ILE A 79 -7.45 12.87 -17.99
C ILE A 79 -7.42 14.35 -18.36
N LYS A 80 -8.33 15.16 -17.79
CA LYS A 80 -8.51 16.56 -18.18
C LYS A 80 -7.43 17.48 -17.62
N TYR A 81 -6.97 17.25 -16.39
CA TYR A 81 -6.16 18.23 -15.68
C TYR A 81 -4.73 17.77 -15.41
N ALA A 82 -4.44 16.46 -15.40
CA ALA A 82 -3.10 15.92 -15.08
C ALA A 82 -2.49 16.37 -13.74
N ILE A 83 -3.29 16.84 -12.78
CA ILE A 83 -2.82 17.44 -11.49
C ILE A 83 -2.49 16.36 -10.43
N HIS A 84 -2.48 15.07 -10.78
CA HIS A 84 -2.34 14.00 -9.79
C HIS A 84 -0.93 13.43 -9.79
N SER A 85 -0.40 13.12 -8.60
CA SER A 85 0.87 12.40 -8.48
C SER A 85 0.76 10.99 -9.09
N TYR A 86 1.89 10.42 -9.51
CA TYR A 86 1.95 9.05 -10.02
C TYR A 86 1.42 8.01 -9.03
N LYS A 87 1.60 8.26 -7.72
CA LYS A 87 1.00 7.47 -6.63
C LYS A 87 -0.54 7.46 -6.72
N MET A 88 -1.15 8.62 -6.89
CA MET A 88 -2.62 8.74 -7.01
C MET A 88 -3.15 8.11 -8.29
N ILE A 89 -2.41 8.21 -9.41
CA ILE A 89 -2.75 7.51 -10.66
C ILE A 89 -2.76 5.99 -10.42
N TYR A 90 -1.71 5.45 -9.80
CA TYR A 90 -1.63 4.03 -9.45
C TYR A 90 -2.80 3.59 -8.54
N TYR A 91 -3.11 4.37 -7.50
CA TYR A 91 -4.23 4.08 -6.61
C TYR A 91 -5.57 4.08 -7.34
N LEU A 92 -5.81 5.04 -8.23
CA LEU A 92 -7.02 5.06 -9.02
C LEU A 92 -7.12 3.86 -9.98
N ILE A 93 -6.02 3.43 -10.60
CA ILE A 93 -5.98 2.19 -11.41
C ILE A 93 -6.44 1.00 -10.56
N LYS A 94 -5.89 0.83 -9.35
CA LYS A 94 -6.28 -0.27 -8.45
C LYS A 94 -7.74 -0.20 -8.02
N ILE A 95 -8.26 1.00 -7.75
CA ILE A 95 -9.69 1.22 -7.45
C ILE A 95 -10.54 0.77 -8.63
N ILE A 96 -10.27 1.26 -9.84
CA ILE A 96 -11.04 0.94 -11.05
C ILE A 96 -11.04 -0.56 -11.36
N GLN A 97 -9.89 -1.22 -11.20
CA GLN A 97 -9.77 -2.68 -11.34
C GLN A 97 -10.63 -3.43 -10.31
N ASN A 98 -10.60 -3.01 -9.04
CA ASN A 98 -11.43 -3.61 -7.99
C ASN A 98 -12.93 -3.45 -8.31
N LEU A 99 -13.33 -2.31 -8.90
CA LEU A 99 -14.70 -2.03 -9.31
C LEU A 99 -15.13 -2.72 -10.62
N GLN A 100 -14.19 -3.38 -11.32
CA GLN A 100 -14.41 -4.02 -12.62
C GLN A 100 -15.07 -3.05 -13.62
N ASP A 101 -14.52 -1.83 -13.73
CA ASP A 101 -14.99 -0.82 -14.69
C ASP A 101 -14.04 -0.70 -15.89
N ASP A 102 -14.21 -1.62 -16.84
CA ASP A 102 -13.34 -1.75 -18.01
C ASP A 102 -13.29 -0.49 -18.87
N LYS A 103 -14.41 0.24 -18.96
CA LYS A 103 -14.48 1.50 -19.73
C LYS A 103 -13.59 2.57 -19.10
N SER A 104 -13.69 2.76 -17.79
CA SER A 104 -12.78 3.68 -17.09
C SER A 104 -11.33 3.22 -17.13
N LEU A 105 -11.09 1.91 -17.04
CA LEU A 105 -9.75 1.34 -17.11
C LEU A 105 -9.10 1.59 -18.48
N TYR A 106 -9.86 1.43 -19.57
CA TYR A 106 -9.41 1.73 -20.93
C TYR A 106 -8.96 3.19 -21.09
N PHE A 107 -9.75 4.15 -20.62
CA PHE A 107 -9.38 5.57 -20.70
C PHE A 107 -8.16 5.90 -19.85
N LEU A 108 -8.05 5.35 -18.64
CA LEU A 108 -6.85 5.49 -17.82
C LEU A 108 -5.63 4.87 -18.50
N LYS A 109 -5.76 3.68 -19.10
CA LYS A 109 -4.68 2.99 -19.81
C LYS A 109 -4.12 3.87 -20.92
N ASN A 110 -4.99 4.44 -21.76
CA ASN A 110 -4.57 5.36 -22.83
C ASN A 110 -3.86 6.61 -22.28
N ARG A 111 -4.42 7.22 -21.22
CA ARG A 111 -3.79 8.40 -20.61
C ARG A 111 -2.42 8.09 -20.00
N CYS A 112 -2.27 6.93 -19.37
CA CYS A 112 -0.99 6.47 -18.84
C CYS A 112 0.04 6.25 -19.95
N LYS A 113 -0.34 5.68 -21.11
CA LYS A 113 0.57 5.55 -22.26
C LYS A 113 1.14 6.91 -22.67
N GLU A 114 0.28 7.91 -22.87
CA GLU A 114 0.71 9.28 -23.23
C GLU A 114 1.65 9.88 -22.19
N LEU A 115 1.25 9.83 -20.91
CA LEU A 115 2.01 10.43 -19.82
C LEU A 115 3.37 9.75 -19.63
N PHE A 116 3.42 8.43 -19.68
CA PHE A 116 4.64 7.67 -19.36
C PHE A 116 5.60 7.58 -20.55
N CYS A 117 5.12 7.57 -21.81
CA CYS A 117 6.01 7.68 -22.97
C CYS A 117 6.72 9.04 -23.03
N SER A 118 6.08 10.10 -22.52
CA SER A 118 6.70 11.43 -22.41
C SER A 118 7.66 11.57 -21.21
N PHE A 119 7.78 10.53 -20.39
CA PHE A 119 8.64 10.55 -19.20
C PHE A 119 10.11 10.41 -19.60
N SER A 120 10.77 11.53 -19.83
CA SER A 120 12.21 11.60 -20.08
C SER A 120 12.83 12.66 -19.17
N GLN A 121 13.47 12.28 -18.06
CA GLN A 121 14.31 13.22 -17.31
C GLN A 121 15.61 12.56 -16.82
N LYS A 122 16.64 13.40 -16.68
CA LYS A 122 17.84 13.06 -15.92
C LYS A 122 17.55 13.40 -14.46
N ASN A 123 17.74 12.43 -13.55
CA ASN A 123 17.47 12.48 -12.10
C ASN A 123 15.98 12.40 -11.72
N HIS A 124 15.46 11.18 -11.61
CA HIS A 124 14.09 10.95 -11.17
C HIS A 124 14.02 10.65 -9.67
N GLU A 125 13.03 11.26 -9.01
CA GLU A 125 12.62 10.87 -7.67
C GLU A 125 12.14 9.40 -7.67
N LEU A 126 12.75 8.58 -6.81
CA LEU A 126 12.52 7.13 -6.73
C LEU A 126 11.03 6.76 -6.64
N GLU A 127 10.26 7.51 -5.84
CA GLU A 127 8.83 7.26 -5.67
C GLU A 127 8.04 7.40 -6.98
N LYS A 128 8.41 8.37 -7.83
CA LYS A 128 7.76 8.57 -9.13
C LYS A 128 8.01 7.36 -10.05
N VAL A 129 9.27 6.96 -10.19
CA VAL A 129 9.67 5.78 -10.99
C VAL A 129 8.95 4.53 -10.50
N PHE A 130 8.94 4.32 -9.19
CA PHE A 130 8.27 3.21 -8.54
C PHE A 130 6.79 3.12 -8.90
N TYR A 131 6.03 4.23 -8.79
CA TYR A 131 4.60 4.20 -9.10
C TYR A 131 4.28 4.19 -10.59
N ILE A 132 5.14 4.74 -11.46
CA ILE A 132 5.00 4.59 -12.91
C ILE A 132 5.13 3.11 -13.29
N LEU A 133 6.21 2.45 -12.86
CA LEU A 133 6.44 1.02 -13.17
C LEU A 133 5.34 0.13 -12.60
N LYS A 134 4.87 0.39 -11.38
CA LYS A 134 3.71 -0.31 -10.82
C LYS A 134 2.43 -0.09 -11.63
N SER A 135 2.24 1.09 -12.20
CA SER A 135 1.09 1.40 -13.06
C SER A 135 1.21 0.69 -14.40
N LEU A 136 2.38 0.69 -15.03
CA LEU A 136 2.64 -0.02 -16.30
C LEU A 136 2.32 -1.51 -16.16
N ARG A 137 2.90 -2.16 -15.14
CA ARG A 137 2.61 -3.56 -14.83
C ARG A 137 1.15 -3.84 -14.49
N SER A 138 0.49 -2.92 -13.78
CA SER A 138 -0.92 -3.11 -13.43
C SER A 138 -1.85 -2.96 -14.64
N LEU A 139 -1.38 -2.34 -15.72
CA LEU A 139 -2.16 -2.07 -16.92
C LEU A 139 -1.75 -2.94 -18.11
N ASP A 140 -0.83 -3.89 -17.93
CA ASP A 140 -0.22 -4.68 -19.01
C ASP A 140 0.33 -3.74 -20.10
N LEU A 141 1.28 -2.88 -19.69
CA LEU A 141 1.97 -1.87 -20.49
C LEU A 141 3.50 -1.98 -20.37
N GLU A 142 4.02 -3.15 -20.02
CA GLU A 142 5.45 -3.36 -19.78
C GLU A 142 6.31 -3.24 -21.05
N GLU A 143 5.69 -3.15 -22.24
CA GLU A 143 6.37 -2.82 -23.49
C GLU A 143 6.91 -1.38 -23.55
N ILE A 144 6.45 -0.49 -22.65
CA ILE A 144 6.96 0.88 -22.58
C ILE A 144 8.27 0.89 -21.80
N GLU A 145 9.38 1.08 -22.53
CA GLU A 145 10.69 1.27 -21.93
C GLU A 145 10.79 2.65 -21.28
N LEU A 146 11.21 2.67 -20.02
CA LEU A 146 11.53 3.91 -19.31
C LEU A 146 13.05 4.04 -19.19
N ASN A 147 13.57 5.20 -19.60
CA ASN A 147 14.96 5.53 -19.38
C ASN A 147 15.08 6.38 -18.11
N PHE A 148 15.55 5.79 -17.02
CA PHE A 148 15.78 6.46 -15.75
C PHE A 148 17.11 6.03 -15.14
N ASN A 149 17.75 6.94 -14.41
CA ASN A 149 18.89 6.64 -13.54
C ASN A 149 18.45 6.84 -12.09
N LEU A 150 18.75 5.85 -11.25
CA LEU A 150 18.51 5.91 -9.81
C LEU A 150 19.84 5.86 -9.08
N THR A 151 19.95 6.65 -8.02
CA THR A 151 21.06 6.56 -7.06
C THR A 151 20.72 5.51 -6.00
N TRP A 152 21.67 4.65 -5.70
CA TRP A 152 21.57 3.74 -4.56
C TRP A 152 21.72 4.52 -3.24
N GLY A 153 20.84 4.25 -2.27
CA GLY A 153 20.91 4.83 -0.94
C GLY A 153 19.82 4.25 0.00
N LEU A 154 20.18 4.02 1.25
CA LEU A 154 19.26 3.57 2.31
C LEU A 154 18.90 4.74 3.22
N GLU A 155 18.24 5.77 2.67
CA GLU A 155 17.86 6.97 3.42
C GLU A 155 16.72 6.69 4.41
N ASN A 156 15.76 5.87 3.99
CA ASN A 156 14.63 5.44 4.83
C ASN A 156 14.04 4.11 4.34
N ILE A 157 13.23 3.48 5.18
CA ILE A 157 12.71 2.13 4.91
C ILE A 157 11.76 2.05 3.71
N LYS A 158 11.02 3.13 3.42
CA LYS A 158 10.12 3.18 2.26
C LYS A 158 10.92 3.15 0.97
N GLU A 159 12.00 3.93 0.89
CA GLU A 159 12.91 3.93 -0.25
C GLU A 159 13.66 2.62 -0.39
N ALA A 160 14.15 2.05 0.72
CA ALA A 160 14.74 0.71 0.72
C ALA A 160 13.77 -0.33 0.11
N TYR A 161 12.50 -0.30 0.49
CA TYR A 161 11.46 -1.16 -0.09
C TYR A 161 11.28 -0.90 -1.60
N GLN A 162 11.24 0.36 -2.02
CA GLN A 162 11.08 0.72 -3.44
C GLN A 162 12.27 0.21 -4.28
N LEU A 163 13.50 0.37 -3.79
CA LEU A 163 14.71 -0.11 -4.46
C LEU A 163 14.73 -1.64 -4.56
N VAL A 164 14.44 -2.36 -3.47
CA VAL A 164 14.36 -3.83 -3.49
C VAL A 164 13.27 -4.31 -4.45
N TRP A 165 12.12 -3.63 -4.48
CA TRP A 165 11.03 -3.97 -5.40
C TRP A 165 11.45 -3.75 -6.86
N LEU A 166 12.10 -2.63 -7.17
CA LEU A 166 12.60 -2.35 -8.52
C LEU A 166 13.64 -3.38 -8.96
N TRP A 167 14.60 -3.68 -8.09
CA TRP A 167 15.60 -4.71 -8.33
C TRP A 167 14.97 -6.08 -8.62
N LYS A 168 14.08 -6.56 -7.75
CA LYS A 168 13.45 -7.89 -7.90
C LYS A 168 12.58 -8.00 -9.15
N ASN A 169 11.94 -6.92 -9.59
CA ASN A 169 10.97 -6.96 -10.69
C ASN A 169 11.53 -6.52 -12.05
N TYR A 170 12.59 -5.72 -12.08
CA TYR A 170 13.16 -5.15 -13.32
C TYR A 170 14.65 -5.39 -13.47
N GLN A 171 15.31 -6.08 -12.52
CA GLN A 171 16.72 -6.49 -12.59
C GLN A 171 17.68 -5.35 -12.99
N VAL A 172 17.41 -4.14 -12.47
CA VAL A 172 18.14 -2.90 -12.82
C VAL A 172 19.65 -3.02 -12.56
N ASP A 173 20.08 -3.97 -11.73
CA ASP A 173 21.48 -4.38 -11.58
C ASP A 173 21.56 -5.81 -11.01
N ARG A 174 22.45 -6.68 -11.50
CA ARG A 174 22.66 -8.02 -10.91
C ARG A 174 23.41 -7.97 -9.57
N SER A 175 24.12 -6.89 -9.28
CA SER A 175 25.00 -6.73 -8.11
C SER A 175 24.36 -6.06 -6.89
N PHE A 176 23.03 -6.05 -6.79
CA PHE A 176 22.30 -5.36 -5.72
C PHE A 176 22.73 -5.83 -4.31
N PRO A 177 23.04 -4.91 -3.38
CA PRO A 177 23.69 -5.23 -2.11
C PRO A 177 22.69 -5.73 -1.05
N ILE A 178 22.13 -6.93 -1.26
CA ILE A 178 21.13 -7.55 -0.36
C ILE A 178 21.64 -7.62 1.10
N GLN A 179 22.92 -7.92 1.30
CA GLN A 179 23.50 -8.02 2.65
C GLN A 179 23.50 -6.68 3.39
N GLU A 180 23.70 -5.56 2.69
CA GLU A 180 23.62 -4.23 3.28
C GLU A 180 22.17 -3.92 3.70
N VAL A 181 21.20 -4.26 2.87
CA VAL A 181 19.76 -4.10 3.20
C VAL A 181 19.40 -4.92 4.44
N LEU A 182 19.84 -6.17 4.53
CA LEU A 182 19.55 -7.04 5.67
C LEU A 182 20.22 -6.53 6.95
N LYS A 183 21.46 -6.02 6.86
CA LYS A 183 22.14 -5.38 7.99
C LYS A 183 21.38 -4.14 8.46
N TRP A 184 20.97 -3.27 7.52
CA TRP A 184 20.19 -2.07 7.83
C TRP A 184 18.85 -2.40 8.49
N LEU A 185 18.14 -3.43 8.01
CA LEU A 185 16.89 -3.89 8.65
C LEU A 185 17.12 -4.42 10.07
N LYS A 186 18.26 -5.08 10.33
CA LYS A 186 18.61 -5.50 11.69
C LYS A 186 18.88 -4.30 12.61
N GLU A 187 19.48 -3.24 12.10
CA GLU A 187 19.74 -1.99 12.84
C GLU A 187 18.47 -1.14 13.04
N ASP A 188 17.51 -1.20 12.12
CA ASP A 188 16.24 -0.46 12.18
C ASP A 188 15.16 -1.12 13.05
N PHE A 189 15.35 -2.40 13.39
CA PHE A 189 14.44 -3.13 14.28
C PHE A 189 14.55 -2.62 15.73
N ASN A 190 13.42 -2.23 16.31
CA ASN A 190 13.34 -1.70 17.67
C ASN A 190 12.95 -2.76 18.71
N PRO A 191 13.28 -2.56 20.01
CA PRO A 191 12.92 -3.49 21.09
C PRO A 191 11.41 -3.74 21.26
N ASP A 192 10.56 -2.84 20.75
CA ASP A 192 9.09 -2.98 20.78
C ASP A 192 8.55 -3.90 19.67
N GLY A 193 9.42 -4.42 18.79
CA GLY A 193 9.08 -5.29 17.69
C GLY A 193 8.83 -4.57 16.35
N GLY A 194 8.70 -3.25 16.36
CA GLY A 194 8.47 -2.45 15.16
C GLY A 194 9.75 -1.97 14.49
N TYR A 195 9.58 -1.22 13.39
CA TYR A 195 10.66 -0.66 12.58
C TYR A 195 10.53 0.86 12.46
N GLY A 196 11.68 1.54 12.44
CA GLY A 196 11.82 2.98 12.34
C GLY A 196 11.69 3.51 10.91
N PHE A 197 11.70 4.84 10.77
CA PHE A 197 11.86 5.47 9.45
C PHE A 197 13.29 5.24 8.92
N TYR A 198 14.25 5.28 9.83
CA TYR A 198 15.65 4.85 9.72
C TYR A 198 16.17 4.43 11.11
N PRO A 199 17.35 3.76 11.21
CA PRO A 199 17.83 3.19 12.46
C PRO A 199 17.81 4.15 13.65
N GLY A 200 17.28 3.67 14.78
CA GLY A 200 17.17 4.43 16.02
C GLY A 200 15.95 5.36 16.12
N THR A 201 15.06 5.38 15.13
CA THR A 201 13.82 6.17 15.19
C THR A 201 12.62 5.37 15.70
N THR A 202 11.55 6.07 16.08
CA THR A 202 10.32 5.45 16.60
C THR A 202 9.68 4.48 15.62
N SER A 203 9.25 3.33 16.14
CA SER A 203 8.46 2.35 15.40
C SER A 203 7.12 2.88 14.93
N TYR A 204 6.84 2.72 13.63
CA TYR A 204 5.51 2.97 13.06
C TYR A 204 5.05 1.82 12.15
N LEU A 205 3.73 1.68 11.99
CA LEU A 205 3.12 0.62 11.18
C LEU A 205 3.52 0.69 9.70
N GLU A 206 3.56 1.89 9.12
CA GLU A 206 3.98 2.10 7.73
C GLU A 206 5.40 1.55 7.49
N ASN A 207 6.30 1.83 8.42
CA ASN A 207 7.69 1.38 8.38
C ASN A 207 7.79 -0.14 8.57
N THR A 208 7.11 -0.66 9.60
CA THR A 208 7.04 -2.09 9.88
C THR A 208 6.48 -2.88 8.69
N PHE A 209 5.49 -2.33 7.99
CA PHE A 209 4.98 -2.90 6.76
C PHE A 209 6.05 -2.94 5.66
N TYR A 210 6.79 -1.85 5.44
CA TYR A 210 7.88 -1.83 4.45
C TYR A 210 8.99 -2.83 4.79
N ALA A 211 9.37 -2.97 6.06
CA ALA A 211 10.30 -4.01 6.52
C ALA A 211 9.84 -5.41 6.12
N LEU A 212 8.59 -5.76 6.46
CA LEU A 212 7.99 -7.05 6.13
C LEU A 212 7.89 -7.28 4.62
N LYS A 213 7.61 -6.23 3.84
CA LYS A 213 7.61 -6.30 2.38
C LYS A 213 9.00 -6.57 1.81
N ILE A 214 10.05 -6.00 2.38
CA ILE A 214 11.43 -6.29 1.96
C ILE A 214 11.74 -7.77 2.25
N TYR A 215 11.51 -8.25 3.47
CA TYR A 215 11.69 -9.67 3.82
C TYR A 215 10.91 -10.60 2.89
N SER A 216 9.65 -10.28 2.59
CA SER A 216 8.81 -11.01 1.64
C SER A 216 9.40 -11.07 0.22
N LEU A 217 9.89 -9.94 -0.31
CA LEU A 217 10.48 -9.87 -1.65
C LEU A 217 11.82 -10.63 -1.76
N LEU A 218 12.58 -10.64 -0.67
CA LEU A 218 13.84 -11.37 -0.56
C LEU A 218 13.63 -12.85 -0.22
N GLU A 219 12.40 -13.27 0.08
CA GLU A 219 12.06 -14.64 0.50
C GLU A 219 12.84 -15.07 1.76
N ILE A 220 13.06 -14.11 2.68
CA ILE A 220 13.80 -14.31 3.93
C ILE A 220 12.84 -14.16 5.10
N LYS A 221 12.89 -15.12 6.04
CA LYS A 221 12.14 -15.05 7.29
C LYS A 221 12.89 -14.19 8.32
N PRO A 222 12.28 -13.14 8.89
CA PRO A 222 12.93 -12.36 9.93
C PRO A 222 13.04 -13.16 11.23
N GLU A 223 14.18 -13.03 11.91
CA GLU A 223 14.45 -13.70 13.19
C GLU A 223 13.42 -13.30 14.27
N ASN A 224 13.02 -12.03 14.28
CA ASN A 224 12.12 -11.44 15.27
C ASN A 224 10.64 -11.41 14.84
N LEU A 225 10.22 -12.28 13.92
CA LEU A 225 8.87 -12.30 13.32
C LEU A 225 7.73 -12.21 14.36
N ASN A 226 7.87 -12.91 15.49
CA ASN A 226 6.87 -12.92 16.55
C ASN A 226 6.76 -11.56 17.24
N GLN A 227 7.88 -10.89 17.53
CA GLN A 227 7.88 -9.56 18.15
C GLN A 227 7.24 -8.54 17.19
N THR A 228 7.56 -8.62 15.90
CA THR A 228 6.92 -7.78 14.87
C THR A 228 5.42 -8.00 14.79
N LYS A 229 4.96 -9.25 14.91
CA LYS A 229 3.52 -9.56 15.00
C LYS A 229 2.89 -8.91 16.23
N GLU A 230 3.51 -9.02 17.40
CA GLU A 230 3.00 -8.39 18.64
C GLU A 230 2.96 -6.86 18.54
N PHE A 231 3.95 -6.22 17.91
CA PHE A 231 3.91 -4.78 17.62
C PHE A 231 2.66 -4.40 16.81
N ILE A 232 2.40 -5.10 15.70
CA ILE A 232 1.23 -4.82 14.86
C ILE A 232 -0.07 -5.04 15.64
N ILE A 233 -0.15 -6.09 16.47
CA ILE A 233 -1.31 -6.37 17.33
C ILE A 233 -1.52 -5.23 18.35
N SER A 234 -0.45 -4.73 18.98
CA SER A 234 -0.52 -3.63 19.95
C SER A 234 -0.97 -2.28 19.36
N CYS A 235 -0.90 -2.15 18.03
CA CYS A 235 -1.41 -0.98 17.30
C CYS A 235 -2.95 -1.02 17.08
N TYR A 236 -3.61 -2.13 17.42
CA TYR A 236 -5.06 -2.24 17.30
C TYR A 236 -5.79 -1.30 18.27
N VAL A 237 -6.81 -0.60 17.77
CA VAL A 237 -7.64 0.27 18.61
C VAL A 237 -8.96 -0.44 18.90
N GLY A 238 -9.35 -0.55 20.18
CA GLY A 238 -10.54 -1.30 20.64
C GLY A 238 -11.91 -0.84 20.12
N LYS A 239 -11.93 0.14 19.20
CA LYS A 239 -13.12 0.58 18.43
C LYS A 239 -13.03 0.18 16.95
N GLY A 240 -12.14 -0.76 16.61
CA GLY A 240 -11.82 -1.16 15.25
C GLY A 240 -10.70 -0.31 14.62
N GLY A 241 -10.08 -0.88 13.58
CA GLY A 241 -8.94 -0.26 12.89
C GLY A 241 -7.63 -0.35 13.67
N PHE A 242 -6.56 0.17 13.07
CA PHE A 242 -5.23 0.23 13.67
C PHE A 242 -4.68 1.65 13.60
N ALA A 243 -3.94 2.02 14.64
CA ALA A 243 -3.23 3.28 14.74
C ALA A 243 -1.77 3.10 14.34
N ARG A 244 -1.10 4.18 13.90
CA ARG A 244 0.30 4.10 13.44
C ARG A 244 1.31 3.58 14.48
N LYS A 245 0.99 3.72 15.77
CA LYS A 245 1.72 3.18 16.93
C LYS A 245 0.75 2.89 18.08
N PRO A 246 1.16 2.12 19.10
CA PRO A 246 0.33 1.87 20.27
C PRO A 246 -0.12 3.18 20.95
N GLY A 247 -1.39 3.23 21.36
CA GLY A 247 -2.00 4.38 22.04
C GLY A 247 -2.39 5.56 21.13
N ALA A 248 -2.14 5.50 19.82
CA ALA A 248 -2.56 6.54 18.87
C ALA A 248 -3.97 6.27 18.29
N THR A 249 -4.44 7.17 17.42
CA THR A 249 -5.74 7.08 16.76
C THR A 249 -5.69 6.22 15.50
N ALA A 250 -6.74 5.44 15.26
CA ALA A 250 -6.86 4.62 14.05
C ALA A 250 -7.27 5.42 12.80
N PHE A 251 -6.56 5.18 11.70
CA PHE A 251 -6.80 5.75 10.37
C PHE A 251 -6.86 4.65 9.31
N LEU A 252 -7.45 4.94 8.14
CA LEU A 252 -7.50 3.99 7.02
C LEU A 252 -6.10 3.58 6.57
N GLU A 253 -5.16 4.52 6.48
CA GLU A 253 -3.77 4.26 6.11
C GLU A 253 -3.08 3.27 7.05
N SER A 254 -3.04 3.57 8.35
CA SER A 254 -2.44 2.67 9.35
C SER A 254 -3.16 1.31 9.42
N THR A 255 -4.49 1.30 9.27
CA THR A 255 -5.27 0.06 9.17
C THR A 255 -4.89 -0.75 7.94
N TYR A 256 -4.69 -0.11 6.79
CA TYR A 256 -4.20 -0.76 5.58
C TYR A 256 -2.85 -1.40 5.82
N TYR A 257 -1.89 -0.68 6.39
CA TYR A 257 -0.55 -1.21 6.67
C TYR A 257 -0.60 -2.40 7.64
N ALA A 258 -1.39 -2.34 8.72
CA ALA A 258 -1.54 -3.48 9.63
C ALA A 258 -2.15 -4.71 8.92
N VAL A 259 -3.28 -4.53 8.22
CA VAL A 259 -3.99 -5.62 7.54
C VAL A 259 -3.12 -6.26 6.45
N LYS A 260 -2.41 -5.44 5.67
CA LYS A 260 -1.46 -5.94 4.66
C LYS A 260 -0.25 -6.62 5.28
N SER A 261 0.24 -6.14 6.41
CA SER A 261 1.30 -6.83 7.16
C SER A 261 0.85 -8.23 7.58
N PHE A 262 -0.39 -8.40 8.07
CA PHE A 262 -0.90 -9.75 8.36
C PHE A 262 -0.99 -10.65 7.11
N GLU A 263 -1.35 -10.11 5.94
CA GLU A 263 -1.30 -10.89 4.69
C GLU A 263 0.13 -11.36 4.38
N VAL A 264 1.11 -10.47 4.57
CA VAL A 264 2.53 -10.80 4.37
C VAL A 264 3.00 -11.85 5.38
N LEU A 265 2.64 -11.71 6.66
CA LEU A 265 2.98 -12.68 7.71
C LEU A 265 2.44 -14.07 7.42
N LEU A 266 1.25 -14.19 6.80
CA LEU A 266 0.71 -15.48 6.35
C LEU A 266 1.51 -16.13 5.21
N SER A 267 2.28 -15.34 4.45
CA SER A 267 3.11 -15.84 3.35
C SER A 267 4.54 -16.17 3.74
N ILE A 268 5.08 -15.52 4.79
CA ILE A 268 6.45 -15.74 5.30
C ILE A 268 6.49 -16.78 6.44
N GLY A 269 5.38 -16.94 7.18
CA GLY A 269 5.29 -17.74 8.41
C GLY A 269 4.77 -19.14 8.20
#